data_AF-A0A1I4ZP93-F1
#
_entry.id   AF-A0A1I4ZP93-F1
#
_cell.length_a   1.000
_cell.length_b   1.000
_cell.length_c   1.000
_cell.angle_alpha   90.00
_cell.angle_beta   90.00
_cell.angle_gamma   90.00
#
_symmetry.space_group_name_H-M   'P 1'
#
loop_
_entity.id
_entity.type
_entity.pdbx_description
1 polymer ?
#
loop_
_entity_poly.entity_id
_entity_poly.type
_entity_poly.pdbx_seq_one_letter_code
_entity_poly.pdbx_strand_id
1 'polypeptide(L)'
;MAVQDRQREILTKYQKKQKNRPIHKELTEQIIDITSDENLLQVVFDNLSEKQPTNYENEYETVMSWNKSRQAIYMIWVLEGEVNNGGYNQFYFNSSRQFYKHLPDALKLVGANKFSDLTKRANETFEKENPKITQHQDGTLEGFSKSYDDNPLNKFDDEFYALYENENLQQFQIDYIRKHKNEFIDK
;
A
#
# COMPACT_ATOMS: atom_id res chain seq x y z
N MET A 1 -8.66 -23.42 27.74
CA MET A 1 -9.05 -22.33 26.83
C MET A 1 -8.79 -22.81 25.41
N ALA A 2 -9.81 -22.87 24.57
CA ALA A 2 -9.66 -23.36 23.20
C ALA A 2 -8.77 -22.38 22.40
N VAL A 3 -7.94 -22.90 21.49
CA VAL A 3 -7.02 -22.11 20.65
C VAL A 3 -7.75 -21.00 19.89
N GLN A 4 -9.00 -21.26 19.47
CA GLN A 4 -9.86 -20.30 18.77
C GLN A 4 -10.26 -19.10 19.64
N ASP A 5 -10.51 -19.29 20.95
CA ASP A 5 -10.88 -18.19 21.85
C ASP A 5 -9.70 -17.24 22.06
N ARG A 6 -8.48 -17.80 22.19
CA ARG A 6 -7.24 -17.03 22.31
C ARG A 6 -6.96 -16.21 21.04
N GLN A 7 -7.17 -16.79 19.86
CA GLN A 7 -6.99 -16.07 18.59
C GLN A 7 -8.00 -14.92 18.45
N ARG A 8 -9.27 -15.14 18.77
CA ARG A 8 -10.30 -14.07 18.76
C ARG A 8 -9.97 -12.95 19.73
N GLU A 9 -9.47 -13.28 20.93
CA GLU A 9 -9.08 -12.28 21.91
C GLU A 9 -7.88 -11.44 21.43
N ILE A 10 -6.88 -12.08 20.81
CA ILE A 10 -5.73 -11.39 20.21
C ILE A 10 -6.18 -10.45 19.10
N LEU A 11 -7.01 -10.91 18.15
CA LEU A 11 -7.55 -10.07 17.08
C LEU A 11 -8.35 -8.89 17.64
N THR A 12 -9.20 -9.13 18.64
CA THR A 12 -10.02 -8.08 19.25
C THR A 12 -9.15 -7.02 19.94
N LYS A 13 -8.10 -7.45 20.66
CA LYS A 13 -7.14 -6.53 21.28
C LYS A 13 -6.37 -5.73 20.24
N TYR A 14 -5.93 -6.36 19.14
CA TYR A 14 -5.26 -5.70 18.04
C TYR A 14 -6.14 -4.66 17.36
N GLN A 15 -7.38 -5.01 17.00
CA GLN A 15 -8.34 -4.09 16.40
C GLN A 15 -8.63 -2.89 17.32
N LYS A 16 -8.79 -3.14 18.63
CA LYS A 16 -8.99 -2.07 19.61
C LYS A 16 -7.76 -1.16 19.76
N LYS A 17 -6.55 -1.73 19.72
CA LYS A 17 -5.29 -0.96 19.70
C LYS A 17 -5.24 -0.08 18.45
N GLN A 18 -5.52 -0.65 17.28
CA GLN A 18 -5.52 0.08 16.01
C GLN A 18 -6.55 1.20 15.97
N LYS A 19 -7.77 0.97 16.47
CA LYS A 19 -8.82 1.99 16.50
C LYS A 19 -8.50 3.18 17.43
N ASN A 20 -7.72 2.95 18.49
CA ASN A 20 -7.41 3.95 19.51
C ASN A 20 -5.97 4.49 19.40
N ARG A 21 -5.26 4.20 18.32
CA ARG A 21 -3.88 4.66 18.13
C ARG A 21 -3.85 6.20 17.94
N PRO A 22 -2.81 6.89 18.43
CA PRO A 22 -2.69 8.32 18.21
C PRO A 22 -2.46 8.62 16.73
N ILE A 23 -3.21 9.60 16.20
CA ILE A 23 -3.02 10.11 14.85
C ILE A 23 -2.34 11.48 14.96
N HIS A 24 -1.13 11.57 14.38
CA HIS A 24 -0.32 12.79 14.41
C HIS A 24 -0.64 13.65 13.18
N LYS A 25 -1.42 14.71 13.34
CA LYS A 25 -1.73 15.66 12.25
C LYS A 25 -0.49 16.40 11.73
N GLU A 26 0.39 16.75 12.65
CA GLU A 26 1.73 17.27 12.39
C GLU A 26 2.75 16.21 12.79
N LEU A 27 3.59 15.82 11.84
CA LEU A 27 4.67 14.86 12.09
C LEU A 27 5.97 15.62 12.37
N THR A 28 6.60 15.37 13.51
CA THR A 28 7.88 15.99 13.87
C THR A 28 9.00 14.96 13.89
N GLU A 29 10.25 15.42 13.84
CA GLU A 29 11.42 14.54 13.92
C GLU A 29 11.43 13.76 15.24
N GLN A 30 11.07 14.42 16.36
CA GLN A 30 10.96 13.77 17.66
C GLN A 30 9.93 12.63 17.64
N ILE A 31 8.76 12.81 17.00
CA ILE A 31 7.76 11.75 16.87
C ILE A 31 8.35 10.56 16.12
N ILE A 32 9.05 10.81 15.00
CA ILE A 32 9.71 9.73 14.25
C ILE A 32 10.72 9.01 15.14
N ASP A 33 11.61 9.73 15.82
CA ASP A 33 12.71 9.16 16.61
C ASP A 33 12.24 8.30 17.79
N ILE A 34 11.17 8.70 18.48
CA ILE A 34 10.66 7.93 19.63
C ILE A 34 9.71 6.78 19.24
N THR A 35 9.15 6.82 18.02
CA THR A 35 8.23 5.76 17.55
C THR A 35 9.04 4.51 17.28
N SER A 36 8.57 3.32 17.68
CA SER A 36 9.24 2.06 17.35
C SER A 36 9.06 1.69 15.87
N ASP A 37 9.97 0.89 15.30
CA ASP A 37 9.89 0.46 13.90
C ASP A 37 8.56 -0.25 13.58
N GLU A 38 8.05 -1.09 14.50
CA GLU A 38 6.75 -1.77 14.38
C GLU A 38 5.58 -0.79 14.10
N ASN A 39 5.65 0.44 14.62
CA ASN A 39 4.57 1.42 14.49
C ASN A 39 4.92 2.57 13.52
N LEU A 40 6.18 2.73 13.13
CA LEU A 40 6.64 3.92 12.41
C LEU A 40 5.92 4.08 11.08
N LEU A 41 5.83 3.01 10.29
CA LEU A 41 5.18 3.08 8.99
C LEU A 41 3.69 3.46 9.10
N GLN A 42 2.99 2.88 10.08
CA GLN A 42 1.59 3.24 10.37
C GLN A 42 1.45 4.70 10.77
N VAL A 43 2.33 5.23 11.63
CA VAL A 43 2.30 6.63 12.08
C VAL A 43 2.52 7.60 10.90
N VAL A 44 3.48 7.29 10.02
CA VAL A 44 3.73 8.11 8.82
C VAL A 44 2.56 8.02 7.84
N PHE A 45 2.03 6.82 7.60
CA PHE A 45 0.88 6.64 6.72
C PHE A 45 -0.36 7.39 7.25
N ASP A 46 -0.67 7.27 8.55
CA ASP A 46 -1.79 7.99 9.18
C ASP A 46 -1.66 9.51 9.01
N ASN A 47 -0.45 10.06 9.20
CA ASN A 47 -0.18 11.47 8.98
C ASN A 47 -0.40 11.91 7.52
N LEU A 48 -0.06 11.05 6.54
CA LEU A 48 -0.30 11.31 5.12
C LEU A 48 -1.79 11.18 4.77
N SER A 49 -2.49 10.21 5.35
CA SER A 49 -3.94 10.04 5.18
C SER A 49 -4.72 11.22 5.75
N GLU A 50 -4.29 11.83 6.86
CA GLU A 50 -4.91 13.07 7.39
C GLU A 50 -4.77 14.28 6.45
N LYS A 51 -3.84 14.22 5.49
CA LYS A 51 -3.63 15.27 4.48
C LYS A 51 -4.51 15.04 3.23
N GLN A 52 -5.21 13.91 3.15
CA GLN A 52 -6.14 13.63 2.05
C GLN A 52 -7.47 14.36 2.26
N PRO A 53 -8.17 14.72 1.16
CA PRO A 53 -9.54 15.22 1.26
C PRO A 53 -10.47 14.12 1.78
N THR A 54 -11.52 14.50 2.53
CA THR A 54 -12.44 13.59 3.22
C THR A 54 -13.08 12.52 2.32
N ASN A 55 -13.25 12.82 1.03
CA ASN A 55 -13.92 11.96 0.05
C ASN A 55 -12.96 11.39 -1.01
N TYR A 56 -11.64 11.62 -0.89
CA TYR A 56 -10.64 11.14 -1.86
C TYR A 56 -10.86 11.60 -3.32
N GLU A 57 -11.75 12.56 -3.59
CA GLU A 57 -12.07 13.03 -4.95
C GLU A 57 -10.85 13.65 -5.67
N ASN A 58 -9.85 14.09 -4.92
CA ASN A 58 -8.58 14.63 -5.43
C ASN A 58 -7.37 13.86 -4.89
N GLU A 59 -7.53 12.58 -4.56
CA GLU A 59 -6.46 11.78 -3.96
C GLU A 59 -5.19 11.81 -4.83
N TYR A 60 -5.32 11.60 -6.14
CA TYR A 60 -4.19 11.64 -7.05
C TYR A 60 -3.47 12.98 -6.99
N GLU A 61 -4.19 14.10 -7.17
CA GLU A 61 -3.63 15.44 -7.16
C GLU A 61 -2.96 15.76 -5.83
N THR A 62 -3.59 15.37 -4.72
CA THR A 62 -3.05 15.54 -3.36
C THR A 62 -1.76 14.75 -3.19
N VAL A 63 -1.73 13.45 -3.50
CA VAL A 63 -0.52 12.62 -3.40
C VAL A 63 0.58 13.19 -4.28
N MET A 64 0.26 13.51 -5.54
CA MET A 64 1.24 14.01 -6.51
C MET A 64 1.79 15.40 -6.18
N SER A 65 1.11 16.17 -5.31
CA SER A 65 1.60 17.45 -4.80
C SER A 65 2.69 17.31 -3.72
N TRP A 66 2.82 16.14 -3.08
CA TRP A 66 3.82 15.91 -2.04
C TRP A 66 5.23 15.73 -2.62
N ASN A 67 6.25 15.75 -1.77
CA ASN A 67 7.59 15.33 -2.19
C ASN A 67 7.63 13.82 -2.54
N LYS A 68 8.68 13.40 -3.23
CA LYS A 68 8.82 12.02 -3.72
C LYS A 68 8.87 10.96 -2.61
N SER A 69 9.41 11.31 -1.45
CA SER A 69 9.46 10.41 -0.29
C SER A 69 8.06 10.12 0.26
N ARG A 70 7.23 11.15 0.44
CA ARG A 70 5.83 11.02 0.89
C ARG A 70 4.97 10.28 -0.15
N GLN A 71 5.14 10.61 -1.44
CA GLN A 71 4.50 9.87 -2.53
C GLN A 71 4.82 8.37 -2.43
N ALA A 72 6.10 8.02 -2.29
CA ALA A 72 6.51 6.63 -2.29
C ALA A 72 5.90 5.83 -1.14
N ILE A 73 5.97 6.35 0.09
CA ILE A 73 5.40 5.65 1.27
C ILE A 73 3.89 5.44 1.11
N TYR A 74 3.16 6.47 0.67
CA TYR A 74 1.72 6.35 0.49
C TYR A 74 1.34 5.34 -0.60
N MET A 75 1.94 5.46 -1.80
CA MET A 75 1.61 4.60 -2.93
C MET A 75 1.99 3.13 -2.66
N ILE A 76 3.13 2.88 -2.00
CA ILE A 76 3.56 1.52 -1.67
C ILE A 76 2.62 0.90 -0.63
N TRP A 77 2.21 1.66 0.40
CA TRP A 77 1.22 1.19 1.37
C TRP A 77 -0.10 0.81 0.68
N VAL A 78 -0.59 1.66 -0.23
CA VAL A 78 -1.82 1.37 -0.99
C VAL A 78 -1.66 0.12 -1.86
N LEU A 79 -0.54 -0.02 -2.59
CA LEU A 79 -0.25 -1.21 -3.38
C LEU A 79 -0.26 -2.48 -2.51
N GLU A 80 0.49 -2.49 -1.41
CA GLU A 80 0.60 -3.64 -0.52
C GLU A 80 -0.77 -4.00 0.08
N GLY A 81 -1.56 -3.00 0.47
CA GLY A 81 -2.91 -3.21 0.98
C GLY A 81 -3.86 -3.83 -0.04
N GLU A 82 -3.86 -3.34 -1.28
CA GLU A 82 -4.72 -3.89 -2.34
C GLU A 82 -4.32 -5.32 -2.72
N VAL A 83 -3.00 -5.57 -2.89
CA VAL A 83 -2.50 -6.89 -3.26
C VAL A 83 -2.78 -7.92 -2.16
N ASN A 84 -2.58 -7.57 -0.89
CA ASN A 84 -2.90 -8.47 0.23
C ASN A 84 -4.41 -8.73 0.39
N ASN A 85 -5.26 -7.81 -0.06
CA ASN A 85 -6.73 -7.96 0.04
C ASN A 85 -7.33 -8.77 -1.11
N GLY A 86 -6.83 -8.59 -2.35
CA GLY A 86 -7.40 -9.22 -3.54
C GLY A 86 -6.45 -9.25 -4.75
N GLY A 87 -5.15 -9.21 -4.52
CA GLY A 87 -4.13 -9.29 -5.55
C GLY A 87 -4.01 -8.03 -6.41
N TYR A 88 -3.16 -8.11 -7.42
CA TYR A 88 -3.02 -7.07 -8.45
C TYR A 88 -4.34 -6.83 -9.18
N ASN A 89 -5.21 -7.85 -9.31
CA ASN A 89 -6.55 -7.64 -9.85
C ASN A 89 -7.30 -6.56 -9.07
N GLN A 90 -7.36 -6.67 -7.73
CA GLN A 90 -8.02 -5.65 -6.91
C GLN A 90 -7.35 -4.27 -7.05
N PHE A 91 -6.01 -4.21 -7.09
CA PHE A 91 -5.29 -2.96 -7.32
C PHE A 91 -5.70 -2.26 -8.62
N TYR A 92 -5.78 -2.98 -9.75
CA TYR A 92 -6.17 -2.39 -11.05
C TYR A 92 -7.69 -2.22 -11.23
N PHE A 93 -8.51 -2.92 -10.43
CA PHE A 93 -9.95 -2.74 -10.39
C PHE A 93 -10.34 -1.46 -9.63
N ASN A 94 -9.68 -1.19 -8.51
CA ASN A 94 -9.96 -0.05 -7.64
C ASN A 94 -9.35 1.27 -8.15
N SER A 95 -9.72 2.38 -7.51
CA SER A 95 -9.17 3.71 -7.81
C SER A 95 -7.66 3.78 -7.62
N SER A 96 -7.10 2.95 -6.74
CA SER A 96 -5.67 2.76 -6.48
C SER A 96 -4.83 2.58 -7.75
N ARG A 97 -5.42 2.04 -8.82
CA ARG A 97 -4.82 1.95 -10.16
C ARG A 97 -4.25 3.27 -10.65
N GLN A 98 -4.77 4.42 -10.24
CA GLN A 98 -4.29 5.75 -10.64
C GLN A 98 -2.77 5.94 -10.41
N PHE A 99 -2.17 5.21 -9.47
CA PHE A 99 -0.75 5.29 -9.15
C PHE A 99 0.16 4.35 -9.95
N TYR A 100 -0.39 3.47 -10.80
CA TYR A 100 0.36 2.34 -11.37
C TYR A 100 1.67 2.73 -12.05
N LYS A 101 1.68 3.83 -12.82
CA LYS A 101 2.87 4.30 -13.55
C LYS A 101 3.99 4.81 -12.64
N HIS A 102 3.66 5.24 -11.42
CA HIS A 102 4.62 5.81 -10.47
C HIS A 102 5.21 4.76 -9.52
N LEU A 103 4.51 3.63 -9.35
CA LEU A 103 4.88 2.60 -8.38
C LEU A 103 6.27 1.98 -8.60
N PRO A 104 6.71 1.64 -9.83
CA PRO A 104 8.06 1.10 -10.02
C PRO A 104 9.15 2.05 -9.52
N ASP A 105 9.03 3.35 -9.78
CA ASP A 105 9.99 4.35 -9.33
C ASP A 105 9.91 4.58 -7.82
N ALA A 106 8.72 4.57 -7.23
CA ALA A 106 8.54 4.65 -5.79
C ALA A 106 9.16 3.46 -5.04
N LEU A 107 8.92 2.24 -5.52
CA LEU A 107 9.51 1.02 -4.96
C LEU A 107 11.04 1.05 -5.07
N LYS A 108 11.56 1.51 -6.21
CA LYS A 108 13.00 1.67 -6.41
C LYS A 108 13.59 2.74 -5.49
N LEU A 109 12.87 3.83 -5.23
CA LEU A 109 13.30 4.92 -4.34
C LEU A 109 13.57 4.41 -2.92
N VAL A 110 12.71 3.53 -2.40
CA VAL A 110 12.89 2.92 -1.07
C VAL A 110 13.84 1.72 -1.06
N GLY A 111 14.40 1.34 -2.22
CA GLY A 111 15.34 0.23 -2.37
C GLY A 111 14.70 -1.14 -2.62
N ALA A 112 13.37 -1.22 -2.75
CA ALA A 112 12.61 -2.45 -3.01
C ALA A 112 12.67 -2.85 -4.50
N ASN A 113 13.87 -3.14 -5.00
CA ASN A 113 14.12 -3.34 -6.44
C ASN A 113 13.38 -4.54 -7.03
N LYS A 114 13.22 -5.65 -6.28
CA LYS A 114 12.48 -6.82 -6.79
C LYS A 114 10.99 -6.56 -6.90
N PHE A 115 10.40 -5.90 -5.91
CA PHE A 115 9.02 -5.43 -5.97
C PHE A 115 8.81 -4.41 -7.11
N SER A 116 9.78 -3.54 -7.36
CA SER A 116 9.77 -2.59 -8.48
C SER A 116 9.70 -3.31 -9.82
N ASP A 117 10.56 -4.31 -10.05
CA ASP A 117 10.55 -5.12 -11.28
C ASP A 117 9.22 -5.87 -11.46
N LEU A 118 8.74 -6.52 -10.39
CA LEU A 118 7.47 -7.24 -10.39
C LEU A 118 6.30 -6.32 -10.76
N THR A 119 6.21 -5.17 -10.09
CA THR A 119 5.14 -4.19 -10.36
C THR A 119 5.23 -3.62 -11.77
N LYS A 120 6.44 -3.45 -12.31
CA LYS A 120 6.64 -3.04 -13.69
C LYS A 120 6.09 -4.09 -14.68
N ARG A 121 6.36 -5.39 -14.46
CA ARG A 121 5.80 -6.47 -15.29
C ARG A 121 4.28 -6.59 -15.17
N ALA A 122 3.73 -6.35 -13.98
CA ALA A 122 2.29 -6.26 -13.77
C ALA A 122 1.68 -5.10 -14.56
N ASN A 123 2.31 -3.92 -14.53
CA ASN A 123 1.88 -2.76 -15.31
C ASN A 123 1.91 -3.03 -16.82
N GLU A 124 3.00 -3.60 -17.34
CA GLU A 124 3.13 -3.94 -18.75
C GLU A 124 2.06 -4.96 -19.19
N THR A 125 1.73 -5.92 -18.32
CA THR A 125 0.64 -6.87 -18.57
C THR A 125 -0.72 -6.18 -18.53
N PHE A 126 -0.95 -5.28 -17.58
CA PHE A 126 -2.17 -4.48 -17.49
C PHE A 126 -2.39 -3.63 -18.74
N GLU A 127 -1.35 -2.96 -19.24
CA GLU A 127 -1.44 -2.12 -20.44
C GLU A 127 -1.68 -2.97 -21.70
N LYS A 128 -0.97 -4.10 -21.84
CA LYS A 128 -1.08 -4.98 -23.01
C LYS A 128 -2.42 -5.72 -23.08
N GLU A 129 -2.90 -6.23 -21.96
CA GLU A 129 -4.11 -7.06 -21.86
C GLU A 129 -5.30 -6.26 -21.31
N ASN A 130 -5.26 -4.93 -21.38
CA ASN A 130 -6.25 -4.04 -20.77
C ASN A 130 -7.70 -4.40 -21.11
N PRO A 131 -8.09 -4.69 -22.37
CA PRO A 131 -9.46 -5.09 -22.69
C PRO A 131 -9.89 -6.36 -21.97
N LYS A 132 -8.99 -7.34 -21.82
CA LYS A 132 -9.27 -8.60 -21.12
C LYS A 132 -9.41 -8.38 -19.61
N ILE A 133 -8.52 -7.58 -19.01
CA ILE A 133 -8.53 -7.32 -17.56
C ILE A 133 -9.74 -6.47 -17.15
N THR A 134 -10.15 -5.53 -18.01
CA THR A 134 -11.23 -4.58 -17.69
C THR A 134 -12.62 -5.01 -18.17
N GLN A 135 -12.74 -6.14 -18.88
CA GLN A 135 -14.00 -6.58 -19.51
C GLN A 135 -15.19 -6.73 -18.55
N HIS A 136 -14.92 -6.93 -17.25
CA HIS A 136 -15.92 -7.08 -16.19
C HIS A 136 -15.93 -5.92 -15.19
N GLN A 137 -15.23 -4.81 -15.47
CA GLN A 137 -15.23 -3.61 -14.63
C GLN A 137 -16.47 -2.74 -14.89
N ASP A 138 -17.66 -3.29 -14.65
CA ASP A 138 -18.94 -2.62 -14.82
C ASP A 138 -19.45 -1.91 -13.56
N GLY A 139 -18.65 -1.93 -12.48
CA GLY A 139 -18.98 -1.34 -11.19
C GLY A 139 -19.88 -2.22 -10.31
N THR A 140 -20.20 -3.44 -10.74
CA THR A 140 -21.02 -4.38 -9.97
C THR A 140 -20.16 -5.37 -9.19
N LEU A 141 -20.74 -5.96 -8.13
CA LEU A 141 -20.11 -7.04 -7.38
C LEU A 141 -19.90 -8.30 -8.24
N GLU A 142 -20.84 -8.56 -9.16
CA GLU A 142 -20.73 -9.70 -10.09
C GLU A 142 -19.56 -9.49 -11.06
N GLY A 143 -19.42 -8.29 -11.61
CA GLY A 143 -18.30 -7.90 -12.46
C GLY A 143 -16.96 -8.02 -11.72
N PHE A 144 -16.89 -7.55 -10.47
CA PHE A 144 -15.73 -7.74 -9.61
C PHE A 144 -15.40 -9.23 -9.41
N SER A 145 -16.39 -10.07 -9.06
CA SER A 145 -16.15 -11.50 -8.89
C SER A 145 -15.65 -12.17 -10.17
N LYS A 146 -16.23 -11.84 -11.33
CA LYS A 146 -15.81 -12.37 -12.64
C LYS A 146 -14.46 -11.85 -13.09
N SER A 147 -14.02 -10.69 -12.60
CA SER A 147 -12.72 -10.12 -12.98
C SER A 147 -11.52 -10.99 -12.59
N TYR A 148 -11.71 -11.97 -11.70
CA TYR A 148 -10.67 -12.92 -11.32
C TYR A 148 -10.52 -14.10 -12.30
N ASP A 149 -11.53 -14.37 -13.12
CA ASP A 149 -11.56 -15.51 -14.04
C ASP A 149 -10.54 -15.31 -15.17
N ASP A 150 -9.58 -16.24 -15.28
CA ASP A 150 -8.51 -16.22 -16.30
C ASP A 150 -7.78 -14.86 -16.40
N ASN A 151 -7.63 -14.19 -15.25
CA ASN A 151 -6.98 -12.89 -15.18
C ASN A 151 -5.45 -13.04 -15.32
N PRO A 152 -4.82 -12.42 -16.33
CA PRO A 152 -3.38 -12.54 -16.57
C PRO A 152 -2.52 -11.94 -15.44
N LEU A 153 -3.13 -11.20 -14.51
CA LEU A 153 -2.46 -10.61 -13.35
C LEU A 153 -2.23 -11.60 -12.20
N ASN A 154 -3.02 -12.68 -12.10
CA ASN A 154 -3.01 -13.60 -10.95
C ASN A 154 -1.61 -14.19 -10.67
N LYS A 155 -0.80 -14.41 -11.72
CA LYS A 155 0.57 -14.90 -11.57
C LYS A 155 1.49 -13.97 -10.77
N PHE A 156 1.22 -12.66 -10.77
CA PHE A 156 2.04 -11.68 -10.04
C PHE A 156 1.74 -11.68 -8.56
N ASP A 157 0.57 -12.17 -8.14
CA ASP A 157 0.20 -12.29 -6.74
C ASP A 157 1.08 -13.35 -6.06
N ASP A 158 1.22 -14.52 -6.69
CA ASP A 158 2.11 -15.59 -6.22
C ASP A 158 3.56 -15.11 -6.11
N GLU A 159 4.05 -14.42 -7.14
CA GLU A 159 5.40 -13.83 -7.12
C GLU A 159 5.55 -12.78 -6.01
N PHE A 160 4.52 -11.96 -5.77
CA PHE A 160 4.54 -10.92 -4.73
C PHE A 160 4.66 -11.54 -3.34
N TYR A 161 3.87 -12.58 -3.05
CA TYR A 161 3.94 -13.29 -1.78
C TYR A 161 5.26 -14.04 -1.61
N ALA A 162 5.81 -14.62 -2.67
CA ALA A 162 7.11 -15.30 -2.62
C ALA A 162 8.27 -14.34 -2.30
N LEU A 163 8.18 -13.06 -2.69
CA LEU A 163 9.19 -12.08 -2.29
C LEU A 163 9.28 -11.89 -0.77
N TYR A 164 8.17 -12.04 -0.05
CA TYR A 164 8.15 -11.93 1.42
C TYR A 164 8.89 -13.06 2.15
N GLU A 165 9.29 -14.12 1.45
CA GLU A 165 10.15 -15.17 2.04
C GLU A 165 11.56 -14.65 2.35
N ASN A 166 12.01 -13.61 1.64
CA ASN A 166 13.38 -13.10 1.72
C ASN A 166 13.47 -11.58 1.86
N GLU A 167 12.39 -10.85 1.60
CA GLU A 167 12.32 -9.39 1.68
C GLU A 167 11.11 -8.96 2.54
N ASN A 168 11.12 -7.72 3.00
CA ASN A 168 9.99 -7.15 3.73
C ASN A 168 9.77 -5.72 3.24
N LEU A 169 8.65 -5.51 2.54
CA LEU A 169 8.34 -4.22 1.93
C LEU A 169 8.11 -3.12 2.97
N GLN A 170 7.54 -3.46 4.12
CA GLN A 170 7.38 -2.52 5.23
C GLN A 170 8.75 -2.15 5.82
N GLN A 171 9.67 -3.10 5.94
CA GLN A 171 11.02 -2.81 6.44
C GLN A 171 11.78 -1.86 5.50
N PHE A 172 11.70 -2.05 4.18
CA PHE A 172 12.30 -1.09 3.23
C PHE A 172 11.76 0.34 3.42
N GLN A 173 10.46 0.48 3.64
CA GLN A 173 9.84 1.77 3.91
C GLN A 173 10.29 2.36 5.26
N ILE A 174 10.35 1.55 6.31
CA ILE A 174 10.82 1.97 7.65
C ILE A 174 12.27 2.46 7.58
N ASP A 175 13.16 1.67 6.97
CA ASP A 175 14.58 2.02 6.83
C ASP A 175 14.74 3.34 6.04
N TYR A 176 13.95 3.52 4.99
CA TYR A 176 13.93 4.75 4.21
C TYR A 176 13.47 5.95 5.05
N ILE A 177 12.36 5.83 5.80
CA ILE A 177 11.86 6.90 6.69
C ILE A 177 12.93 7.28 7.72
N ARG A 178 13.56 6.28 8.38
CA ARG A 178 14.63 6.51 9.37
C ARG A 178 15.81 7.27 8.80
N LYS A 179 16.20 6.96 7.57
CA LYS A 179 17.33 7.60 6.89
C LYS A 179 16.99 9.00 6.36
N HIS A 180 15.71 9.27 6.07
CA HIS A 180 15.26 10.47 5.38
C HIS A 180 14.21 11.27 6.17
N LYS A 181 14.28 11.28 7.51
CA LYS A 181 13.27 11.88 8.42
C LYS A 181 12.78 13.27 8.00
N ASN A 182 13.69 14.13 7.57
CA ASN A 182 13.40 15.52 7.16
C ASN A 182 12.44 15.63 5.96
N GLU A 183 12.28 14.58 5.16
CA GLU A 183 11.33 14.53 4.06
C GLU A 183 9.88 14.27 4.53
N PHE A 184 9.71 13.81 5.77
CA PHE A 184 8.42 13.42 6.33
C PHE A 184 7.87 14.43 7.33
N ILE A 185 8.72 15.24 7.97
CA ILE A 185 8.26 16.22 8.96
C ILE A 185 7.43 17.33 8.33
N ASP A 186 6.39 17.77 9.04
CA ASP A 186 5.60 18.95 8.70
C ASP A 186 6.31 20.21 9.21
N LYS A 187 6.29 21.29 8.41
CA LYS A 187 6.95 22.56 8.71
C LYS A 187 5.93 23.62 9.12
#